data_AF-E7CIJ3-F1
#
_entry.id   AF-E7CIJ3-F1
#
_cell.length_a   1.000
_cell.length_b   1.000
_cell.length_c   1.000
_cell.angle_alpha   90.00
_cell.angle_beta   90.00
_cell.angle_gamma   90.00
#
_symmetry.space_group_name_H-M   'P 1'
#
loop_
_entity.id
_entity.type
_entity.pdbx_description
1 polymer ?
#
loop_
_entity_poly.entity_id
_entity_poly.type
_entity_poly.pdbx_seq_one_letter_code
_entity_poly.pdbx_strand_id
1 'polypeptide(L)' 'ATGEQKNSVVDESQKAYQEAFDISKSKMQPTHPIRLGLALNFSVFYYEILNSPDKACQLAKQAFDDAIA' A
#
# COMPACT_ATOMS: atom_id res chain seq x y z
N ALA A 1 9.16 11.73 24.06
CA ALA A 1 9.69 10.40 23.69
C ALA A 1 8.75 9.58 22.80
N THR A 2 7.51 10.01 22.51
CA THR A 2 6.54 9.25 21.69
C THR A 2 6.68 9.46 20.17
N GLY A 3 7.38 10.51 19.72
CA GLY A 3 7.52 10.83 18.29
C GLY A 3 8.49 9.89 17.54
N GLU A 4 9.63 9.54 18.13
CA GLU A 4 10.64 8.69 17.47
C GLU A 4 10.17 7.25 17.28
N GLN A 5 9.52 6.66 18.29
CA GLN A 5 8.92 5.33 18.19
C GLN A 5 7.79 5.27 17.16
N LYS A 6 7.03 6.37 17.01
CA LYS A 6 5.98 6.43 15.99
C LYS A 6 6.58 6.43 14.58
N ASN A 7 7.66 7.18 14.36
CA ASN A 7 8.30 7.23 13.04
C ASN A 7 8.92 5.89 12.64
N SER A 8 9.59 5.18 13.57
CA SER A 8 10.16 3.87 13.25
C SER A 8 9.10 2.84 12.86
N VAL A 9 7.96 2.82 13.56
CA VAL A 9 6.84 1.91 13.24
C VAL A 9 6.21 2.25 11.88
N VAL A 10 6.10 3.54 11.55
CA VAL A 10 5.61 3.99 10.24
C VAL A 10 6.56 3.56 9.11
N ASP A 11 7.86 3.75 9.29
CA ASP A 11 8.87 3.35 8.31
C ASP A 11 8.89 1.82 8.10
N GLU A 12 8.80 1.04 9.17
CA GLU A 12 8.71 -0.42 9.10
C GLU A 12 7.43 -0.87 8.40
N SER A 13 6.29 -0.26 8.73
CA SER A 13 5.00 -0.54 8.08
C SER A 13 5.06 -0.25 6.59
N GLN A 14 5.66 0.89 6.19
CA GLN A 14 5.81 1.25 4.79
C GLN A 14 6.67 0.23 4.03
N LYS A 15 7.78 -0.21 4.62
CA LYS A 15 8.66 -1.24 4.03
C LYS A 15 7.92 -2.56 3.86
N ALA A 16 7.19 -3.02 4.88
CA ALA A 16 6.42 -4.25 4.84
C ALA A 16 5.33 -4.22 3.75
N TYR A 17 4.59 -3.11 3.66
CA TYR A 17 3.59 -2.94 2.60
C TYR A 17 4.21 -2.94 1.21
N GLN A 18 5.34 -2.24 1.02
CA GLN A 18 6.03 -2.18 -0.27
C GLN A 18 6.53 -3.56 -0.71
N GLU A 19 7.21 -4.29 0.19
CA GLU A 19 7.71 -5.63 -0.10
C GLU A 19 6.57 -6.59 -0.44
N ALA A 20 5.50 -6.60 0.36
CA ALA A 20 4.32 -7.42 0.08
C ALA A 20 3.71 -7.06 -1.27
N PHE A 21 3.65 -5.77 -1.61
CA PHE A 21 3.06 -5.31 -2.87
C PHE A 21 3.89 -5.75 -4.07
N ASP A 22 5.22 -5.62 -4.00
CA ASP A 22 6.14 -6.06 -5.06
C ASP A 22 6.11 -7.58 -5.26
N ILE A 23 6.08 -8.35 -4.16
CA ILE A 23 5.89 -9.81 -4.22
C ILE A 23 4.54 -10.13 -4.87
N SER A 24 3.45 -9.47 -4.46
CA SER A 24 2.13 -9.71 -5.04
C SER A 24 2.07 -9.41 -6.54
N LYS A 25 2.78 -8.36 -7.01
CA LYS A 25 2.89 -8.04 -8.44
C LYS A 25 3.56 -9.14 -9.24
N SER A 26 4.58 -9.78 -8.67
CA SER A 26 5.33 -10.86 -9.34
C SER A 26 4.67 -12.24 -9.25
N LYS A 27 3.83 -12.47 -8.22
CA LYS A 27 3.27 -13.81 -7.91
C LYS A 27 1.77 -13.92 -8.16
N MET A 28 1.04 -12.82 -8.30
CA MET A 28 -0.41 -12.82 -8.38
C MET A 28 -0.90 -11.98 -9.56
N GLN A 29 -1.95 -12.47 -10.22
CA GLN A 29 -2.67 -11.70 -11.25
C GLN A 29 -3.25 -10.42 -10.62
N PRO A 30 -3.38 -9.32 -11.39
CA PRO A 30 -3.96 -8.07 -10.91
C PRO A 30 -5.35 -8.20 -10.26
N THR A 31 -6.17 -9.12 -10.76
CA THR A 31 -7.52 -9.41 -10.26
C THR A 31 -7.55 -10.27 -9.00
N HIS A 32 -6.39 -10.73 -8.52
CA HIS A 32 -6.32 -11.62 -7.36
C HIS A 32 -6.78 -10.88 -6.08
N PRO A 33 -7.73 -11.42 -5.31
CA PRO A 33 -8.35 -10.70 -4.18
C PRO A 33 -7.35 -10.27 -3.10
N ILE A 34 -6.31 -11.08 -2.85
CA ILE A 34 -5.24 -10.71 -1.90
C ILE A 34 -4.43 -9.51 -2.42
N ARG A 35 -4.13 -9.44 -3.72
CA ARG A 35 -3.37 -8.32 -4.31
C ARG A 35 -4.18 -7.03 -4.27
N LEU A 36 -5.47 -7.11 -4.57
CA LEU A 36 -6.40 -5.98 -4.48
C LEU A 36 -6.58 -5.51 -3.03
N GLY A 37 -6.81 -6.43 -2.09
CA GLY A 37 -6.93 -6.10 -0.67
C GLY A 37 -5.65 -5.48 -0.11
N LEU A 38 -4.48 -5.97 -0.54
CA LEU A 38 -3.21 -5.38 -0.18
C LEU A 38 -3.04 -3.95 -0.74
N ALA A 39 -3.38 -3.73 -2.00
CA ALA A 39 -3.35 -2.39 -2.59
C ALA A 39 -4.29 -1.43 -1.85
N LEU A 40 -5.51 -1.89 -1.52
CA LEU A 40 -6.46 -1.12 -0.73
C LEU A 40 -5.88 -0.72 0.63
N ASN A 41 -5.37 -1.69 1.40
CA ASN A 41 -4.80 -1.41 2.73
C ASN A 41 -3.58 -0.47 2.64
N PHE A 42 -2.75 -0.63 1.61
CA PHE A 42 -1.60 0.25 1.42
C PHE A 42 -2.04 1.68 1.06
N SER A 43 -3.11 1.84 0.27
CA SER A 43 -3.68 3.15 -0.02
C SER A 43 -4.22 3.84 1.24
N VAL A 44 -4.91 3.10 2.12
CA VAL A 44 -5.39 3.60 3.43
C VAL A 44 -4.22 4.01 4.31
N PHE A 45 -3.12 3.23 4.33
CA PHE A 45 -1.91 3.60 5.06
C PHE A 45 -1.33 4.94 4.57
N TYR A 46 -1.23 5.15 3.25
CA TYR A 46 -0.78 6.43 2.70
C TYR A 46 -1.70 7.60 3.09
N TYR A 47 -3.02 7.36 3.13
CA TYR A 47 -4.00 8.39 3.46
C TYR A 47 -4.01 8.73 4.97
N GLU A 48 -4.17 7.73 5.83
CA GLU A 48 -4.41 7.92 7.26
C GLU A 48 -3.13 8.07 8.07
N ILE A 49 -2.04 7.40 7.68
CA ILE A 49 -0.80 7.34 8.49
C ILE A 49 0.25 8.31 7.96
N LEU A 50 0.44 8.35 6.64
CA LEU A 50 1.41 9.24 5.98
C LEU A 50 0.83 10.58 5.55
N ASN A 51 -0.47 10.82 5.77
CA ASN A 51 -1.18 12.05 5.37
C ASN A 51 -0.87 12.46 3.92
N SER A 52 -0.78 11.47 3.03
CA SER A 52 -0.36 11.60 1.63
C SER A 52 -1.48 11.17 0.70
N PRO A 53 -2.57 11.94 0.60
CA PRO A 53 -3.79 11.54 -0.13
C PRO A 53 -3.52 11.33 -1.62
N ASP A 54 -2.63 12.11 -2.23
CA ASP A 54 -2.28 11.97 -3.64
C ASP A 54 -1.69 10.59 -3.95
N LYS A 55 -0.78 10.11 -3.09
CA LYS A 55 -0.16 8.78 -3.23
C LYS A 55 -1.19 7.67 -3.00
N ALA A 56 -2.09 7.84 -2.03
CA ALA A 56 -3.16 6.90 -1.77
C ALA A 56 -4.06 6.74 -3.01
N CYS A 57 -4.52 7.85 -3.59
CA CYS A 57 -5.34 7.84 -4.80
C CYS A 57 -4.62 7.23 -6.00
N GLN A 58 -3.35 7.58 -6.21
CA GLN A 58 -2.54 7.00 -7.30
C GLN A 58 -2.42 5.48 -7.17
N LEU A 59 -2.14 4.99 -5.97
CA LEU A 59 -2.00 3.55 -5.72
C LEU A 59 -3.32 2.81 -5.93
N ALA A 60 -4.42 3.33 -5.36
CA ALA A 60 -5.74 2.74 -5.50
C ALA A 60 -6.19 2.72 -6.97
N LYS A 61 -5.97 3.84 -7.69
CA LYS A 61 -6.28 3.93 -9.12
C LYS A 61 -5.47 2.94 -9.94
N GLN A 62 -4.15 2.86 -9.74
CA GLN A 62 -3.31 1.91 -10.46
C GLN A 62 -3.77 0.47 -10.23
N ALA A 63 -4.08 0.09 -8.99
CA ALA A 63 -4.54 -1.26 -8.68
C ALA A 63 -5.89 -1.59 -9.32
N PHE A 64 -6.79 -0.60 -9.42
CA PHE A 64 -8.07 -0.75 -10.12
C PHE A 64 -7.86 -0.86 -11.63
N ASP A 65 -7.09 0.04 -12.24
CA ASP A 65 -6.81 0.05 -13.68
C ASP A 65 -6.10 -1.25 -14.10
N ASP A 66 -5.12 -1.73 -13.32
CA ASP A 66 -4.43 -3.01 -13.55
C ASP A 66 -5.39 -4.21 -13.53
N ALA A 67 -6.47 -4.15 -12.75
CA ALA A 67 -7.43 -5.24 -12.60
C ALA A 67 -8.51 -5.25 -13.70
N ILE A 68 -8.70 -4.13 -14.39
CA ILE A 68 -9.65 -3.99 -15.50
C ILE A 68 -8.96 -4.18 -16.87
N ALA A 69 -7.65 -3.92 -16.96
CA ALA A 69 -6.83 -4.12 -18.16
C ALA A 69 -6.60 -5.59 -18.50
#